data_AF-A0A935NZQ7-F1
#
_entry.id   AF-A0A935NZQ7-F1
#
_cell.length_a   1.000
_cell.length_b   1.000
_cell.length_c   1.000
_cell.angle_alpha   90.00
_cell.angle_beta   90.00
_cell.angle_gamma   90.00
#
_symmetry.space_group_name_H-M   'P 1'
#
loop_
_entity.id
_entity.type
_entity.pdbx_description
1 polymer ?
#
loop_
_entity_poly.entity_id
_entity_poly.type
_entity_poly.pdbx_seq_one_letter_code
_entity_poly.pdbx_strand_id
1 'polypeptide(L)'
;MSSSITAPTEPSARADLWRSLGATQEETQELLEYARSGFDLSRAPDTFPLPDEPFVAAWTRYAEEAERVGVWACLRDRLVQLRFPIEAGISESPAYQAATRRGTWPAPESPGLELARPGELRLLLTETPAGRVPIILAAAREDFVALVRALAHRNEPRQILDSVGATIIGGFNNWDRVASLRRDWESSGAPGEWAARWPEIVREPGLYQDRFIVLGSGPYSGVAAAEVGLGEDEWRRSSIAIRMEHECTHYFTHRALGSMRNRIADELIADAMGIVAATGSFRADWLLLFLGLERYPEFRPGGRLEEYRGNLALGGGSFRILCDAVVRCAYNLEAIDRLRPPWTRSPESVADKAEMILGLAALGLEGLASEAAVDLYQQTGSRR
;
A
#
# COMPACT_ATOMS: atom_id res chain seq x y z
N MET A 1 -4.75 13.77 -27.51
CA MET A 1 -4.78 12.54 -28.34
C MET A 1 -4.47 11.42 -27.38
N SER A 2 -5.43 10.52 -27.14
CA SER A 2 -5.34 9.49 -26.10
C SER A 2 -4.45 8.35 -26.62
N SER A 3 -3.20 8.31 -26.16
CA SER A 3 -2.28 7.21 -26.41
C SER A 3 -2.65 6.08 -25.46
N SER A 4 -3.45 5.12 -25.93
CA SER A 4 -3.76 3.90 -25.17
C SER A 4 -2.47 3.15 -24.86
N ILE A 5 -2.14 3.03 -23.57
CA ILE A 5 -1.04 2.20 -23.07
C ILE A 5 -1.46 0.74 -23.29
N THR A 6 -1.08 0.18 -24.44
CA THR A 6 -1.29 -1.25 -24.74
C THR A 6 -0.16 -2.09 -24.14
N ALA A 7 -0.52 -3.12 -23.37
CA ALA A 7 0.42 -4.10 -22.84
C ALA A 7 1.19 -4.75 -24.02
N PRO A 8 2.53 -4.80 -24.00
CA PRO A 8 3.34 -4.95 -25.22
C PRO A 8 3.56 -6.39 -25.70
N THR A 9 2.91 -7.40 -25.14
CA THR A 9 3.22 -8.80 -25.50
C THR A 9 2.01 -9.58 -25.96
N GLU A 10 2.00 -9.92 -27.25
CA GLU A 10 1.14 -10.94 -27.86
C GLU A 10 1.13 -12.22 -27.00
N PRO A 11 -0.01 -12.92 -26.85
CA PRO A 11 -0.12 -14.13 -26.04
C PRO A 11 0.94 -15.20 -26.33
N SER A 12 1.44 -15.28 -27.58
CA SER A 12 2.54 -16.17 -27.97
C SER A 12 3.84 -15.82 -27.25
N ALA A 13 4.22 -14.54 -27.25
CA ALA A 13 5.48 -14.08 -26.66
C ALA A 13 5.52 -14.32 -25.14
N ARG A 14 4.37 -14.18 -24.46
CA ARG A 14 4.25 -14.50 -23.02
C ARG A 14 4.48 -15.98 -22.74
N ALA A 15 3.92 -16.87 -23.55
CA ALA A 15 4.12 -18.31 -23.40
C ALA A 15 5.57 -18.71 -23.71
N ASP A 16 6.21 -18.04 -24.68
CA ASP A 16 7.58 -18.32 -25.09
C ASP A 16 8.59 -18.00 -23.99
N LEU A 17 8.35 -16.95 -23.18
CA LEU A 17 9.14 -16.70 -21.98
C LEU A 17 9.16 -17.92 -21.05
N TRP A 18 7.98 -18.41 -20.64
CA TRP A 18 7.90 -19.52 -19.69
C TRP A 18 8.57 -20.78 -20.22
N ARG A 19 8.37 -21.10 -21.52
CA ARG A 19 9.06 -22.22 -22.17
C ARG A 19 10.58 -22.03 -22.22
N SER A 20 11.05 -20.81 -22.44
CA SER A 20 12.50 -20.50 -22.43
C SER A 20 13.14 -20.71 -21.05
N LEU A 21 12.35 -20.61 -19.98
CA LEU A 21 12.73 -20.94 -18.61
C LEU A 21 12.57 -22.44 -18.29
N GLY A 22 12.26 -23.27 -19.29
CA GLY A 22 12.12 -24.71 -19.12
C GLY A 22 10.74 -25.19 -18.68
N ALA A 23 9.71 -24.34 -18.72
CA ALA A 23 8.34 -24.75 -18.41
C ALA A 23 7.82 -25.80 -19.40
N THR A 24 7.20 -26.83 -18.86
CA THR A 24 6.33 -27.74 -19.61
C THR A 24 5.07 -27.02 -20.11
N GLN A 25 4.27 -27.68 -20.94
CA GLN A 25 3.01 -27.11 -21.42
C GLN A 25 2.03 -26.80 -20.27
N GLU A 26 1.93 -27.69 -19.28
CA GLU A 26 1.03 -27.53 -18.13
C GLU A 26 1.49 -26.37 -17.23
N GLU A 27 2.78 -26.35 -16.88
CA GLU A 27 3.37 -25.26 -16.08
C GLU A 27 3.25 -23.91 -16.79
N THR A 28 3.42 -23.88 -18.12
CA THR A 28 3.22 -22.66 -18.91
C THR A 28 1.79 -22.12 -18.76
N GLN A 29 0.77 -22.98 -18.80
CA GLN A 29 -0.61 -22.53 -18.64
C GLN A 29 -0.89 -22.04 -17.22
N GLU A 30 -0.37 -22.75 -16.22
CA GLU A 30 -0.49 -22.36 -14.81
C GLU A 30 0.16 -20.99 -14.56
N LEU A 31 1.36 -20.76 -15.09
CA LEU A 31 2.10 -19.50 -14.96
C LEU A 31 1.45 -18.35 -15.74
N LEU A 32 0.88 -18.61 -16.92
CA LEU A 32 0.12 -17.60 -17.67
C LEU A 32 -1.11 -17.12 -16.92
N GLU A 33 -1.82 -18.02 -16.22
CA GLU A 33 -2.94 -17.67 -15.34
C GLU A 33 -2.45 -16.90 -14.11
N TYR A 34 -1.39 -17.40 -13.46
CA TYR A 34 -0.80 -16.77 -12.29
C TYR A 34 -0.36 -15.33 -12.56
N ALA A 35 0.30 -15.09 -13.71
CA ALA A 35 0.89 -13.82 -14.09
C ALA A 35 -0.11 -12.80 -14.67
N ARG A 36 -1.42 -13.13 -14.75
CA ARG A 36 -2.42 -12.17 -15.22
C ARG A 36 -2.47 -10.95 -14.30
N SER A 37 -2.11 -9.81 -14.87
CA SER A 37 -2.19 -8.52 -14.21
C SER A 37 -3.63 -8.19 -13.80
N GLY A 38 -3.78 -7.62 -12.61
CA GLY A 38 -5.03 -7.01 -12.17
C GLY A 38 -5.19 -5.56 -12.62
N PHE A 39 -4.14 -4.94 -13.16
CA PHE A 39 -4.12 -3.55 -13.53
C PHE A 39 -4.88 -3.29 -14.82
N ASP A 40 -5.73 -2.28 -14.78
CA ASP A 40 -6.41 -1.76 -15.95
C ASP A 40 -5.75 -0.46 -16.41
N LEU A 41 -4.83 -0.60 -17.37
CA LEU A 41 -4.08 0.53 -17.93
C LEU A 41 -4.97 1.49 -18.72
N SER A 42 -6.16 1.07 -19.15
CA SER A 42 -7.10 1.96 -19.85
C SER A 42 -7.71 3.02 -18.92
N ARG A 43 -7.58 2.81 -17.60
CA ARG A 43 -8.00 3.76 -16.56
C ARG A 43 -6.90 4.73 -16.13
N ALA A 44 -5.67 4.54 -16.62
CA ALA A 44 -4.54 5.36 -16.22
C ALA A 44 -4.84 6.84 -16.53
N PRO A 45 -4.75 7.74 -15.53
CA PRO A 45 -4.94 9.18 -15.74
C PRO A 45 -3.86 9.77 -16.64
N ASP A 46 -4.20 10.83 -17.37
CA ASP A 46 -3.27 11.54 -18.25
C ASP A 46 -2.32 12.50 -17.48
N THR A 47 -2.63 12.85 -16.24
CA THR A 47 -1.88 13.85 -15.45
C THR A 47 -1.72 13.43 -13.99
N PHE A 48 -0.57 13.78 -13.41
CA PHE A 48 -0.22 13.51 -12.02
C PHE A 48 0.38 14.77 -11.36
N PRO A 49 0.20 14.97 -10.04
CA PRO A 49 -0.56 14.12 -9.13
C PRO A 49 -2.07 14.15 -9.41
N LEU A 50 -2.76 13.06 -9.08
CA LEU A 50 -4.22 13.07 -9.01
C LEU A 50 -4.70 14.05 -7.93
N PRO A 51 -5.92 14.60 -8.07
CA PRO A 51 -6.55 15.33 -6.99
C PRO A 51 -6.65 14.49 -5.71
N ASP A 52 -6.45 15.17 -4.59
CA ASP A 52 -6.70 14.62 -3.26
C ASP A 52 -8.11 14.03 -3.15
N GLU A 53 -8.23 12.93 -2.43
CA GLU A 53 -9.55 12.43 -2.04
C GLU A 53 -10.18 13.38 -1.01
N PRO A 54 -11.53 13.48 -0.94
CA PRO A 54 -12.18 14.47 -0.08
C PRO A 54 -11.83 14.38 1.41
N PHE A 55 -11.39 13.22 1.90
CA PHE A 55 -10.96 13.06 3.29
C PHE A 55 -9.69 13.86 3.62
N VAL A 56 -8.82 14.15 2.65
CA VAL A 56 -7.53 14.80 2.89
C VAL A 56 -7.70 16.13 3.61
N ALA A 57 -8.70 16.92 3.24
CA ALA A 57 -8.97 18.20 3.88
C ALA A 57 -9.22 18.08 5.40
N ALA A 58 -9.86 17.00 5.86
CA ALA A 58 -10.06 16.75 7.28
C ALA A 58 -8.75 16.30 7.96
N TRP A 59 -8.01 15.40 7.31
CA TRP A 59 -6.73 14.91 7.82
C TRP A 59 -5.64 15.98 7.88
N THR A 60 -5.63 16.97 6.98
CA THR A 60 -4.78 18.15 7.09
C THR A 60 -5.03 18.89 8.41
N ARG A 61 -6.30 19.13 8.76
CA ARG A 61 -6.66 19.76 10.04
C ARG A 61 -6.27 18.88 11.24
N TYR A 62 -6.41 17.56 11.12
CA TYR A 62 -5.98 16.65 12.18
C TYR A 62 -4.45 16.70 12.37
N ALA A 63 -3.67 16.79 11.29
CA ALA A 63 -2.22 16.94 11.37
C ALA A 63 -1.83 18.27 12.06
N GLU A 64 -2.43 19.39 11.65
CA GLU A 64 -2.21 20.71 12.27
C GLU A 64 -2.58 20.73 13.76
N GLU A 65 -3.70 20.10 14.14
CA GLU A 65 -4.11 20.00 15.54
C GLU A 65 -3.19 19.07 16.34
N ALA A 66 -2.76 17.96 15.75
CA ALA A 66 -1.85 17.00 16.37
C ALA A 66 -0.49 17.62 16.73
N GLU A 67 -0.01 18.62 16.00
CA GLU A 67 1.20 19.38 16.36
C GLU A 67 1.05 20.12 17.70
N ARG A 68 -0.18 20.52 18.04
CA ARG A 68 -0.48 21.26 19.28
C ARG A 68 -0.80 20.35 20.46
N VAL A 69 -1.59 19.30 20.24
CA VAL A 69 -2.15 18.47 21.33
C VAL A 69 -1.55 17.06 21.40
N GLY A 70 -0.73 16.69 20.43
CA GLY A 70 -0.20 15.35 20.25
C GLY A 70 -1.11 14.46 19.38
N VAL A 71 -0.48 13.60 18.58
CA VAL A 71 -1.17 12.71 17.62
C VAL A 71 -2.21 11.82 18.30
N TRP A 72 -1.85 11.19 19.42
CA TRP A 72 -2.77 10.29 20.12
C TRP A 72 -4.03 11.00 20.60
N ALA A 73 -3.87 12.13 21.29
CA ALA A 73 -5.00 12.90 21.81
C ALA A 73 -5.89 13.40 20.67
N CYS A 74 -5.28 13.96 19.61
CA CYS A 74 -6.01 14.41 18.42
C CYS A 74 -6.82 13.26 17.80
N LEU A 75 -6.19 12.14 17.45
CA LEU A 75 -6.89 11.04 16.77
C LEU A 75 -7.96 10.39 17.65
N ARG A 76 -7.74 10.27 18.96
CA ARG A 76 -8.75 9.71 19.90
C ARG A 76 -10.05 10.52 19.95
N ASP A 77 -9.98 11.82 19.63
CA ASP A 77 -11.15 12.70 19.54
C ASP A 77 -11.80 12.74 18.16
N ARG A 78 -11.19 12.13 17.14
CA ARG A 78 -11.69 12.11 15.75
C ARG A 78 -12.12 10.72 15.28
N LEU A 79 -11.46 9.68 15.76
CA LEU A 79 -11.67 8.30 15.37
C LEU A 79 -12.31 7.53 16.52
N VAL A 80 -13.62 7.29 16.41
CA VAL A 80 -14.43 6.76 17.52
C VAL A 80 -13.98 5.38 18.01
N GLN A 81 -13.39 4.56 17.13
CA GLN A 81 -12.83 3.24 17.46
C GLN A 81 -11.69 3.31 18.50
N LEU A 82 -10.99 4.44 18.59
CA LEU A 82 -9.93 4.65 19.59
C LEU A 82 -10.49 4.88 21.01
N ARG A 83 -11.81 5.05 21.15
CA ARG A 83 -12.52 5.15 22.42
C ARG A 83 -13.13 3.82 22.87
N PHE A 84 -12.66 2.71 22.33
CA PHE A 84 -13.04 1.36 22.74
C PHE A 84 -11.78 0.52 22.99
N PRO A 85 -11.78 -0.36 24.00
CA PRO A 85 -10.67 -1.28 24.23
C PRO A 85 -10.61 -2.35 23.14
N ILE A 86 -9.58 -3.21 23.18
CA ILE A 86 -9.52 -4.42 22.37
C ILE A 86 -10.10 -5.58 23.19
N GLU A 87 -11.29 -6.05 22.83
CA GLU A 87 -12.01 -7.09 23.59
C GLU A 87 -12.80 -8.02 22.67
N ALA A 88 -12.89 -9.30 23.03
CA ALA A 88 -13.62 -10.29 22.24
C ALA A 88 -15.12 -10.01 22.24
N GLY A 89 -15.72 -9.89 21.05
CA GLY A 89 -17.15 -9.63 20.87
C GLY A 89 -17.54 -8.17 21.05
N ILE A 90 -16.59 -7.24 21.23
CA ILE A 90 -16.88 -5.82 21.39
C ILE A 90 -17.61 -5.25 20.18
N SER A 91 -17.36 -5.79 18.98
CA SER A 91 -17.99 -5.31 17.75
C SER A 91 -19.50 -5.52 17.71
N GLU A 92 -19.99 -6.46 18.53
CA GLU A 92 -21.42 -6.78 18.68
C GLU A 92 -22.06 -6.06 19.88
N SER A 93 -21.28 -5.35 20.69
CA SER A 93 -21.83 -4.62 21.82
C SER A 93 -22.74 -3.46 21.34
N PRO A 94 -23.86 -3.17 22.05
CA PRO A 94 -24.76 -2.09 21.67
C PRO A 94 -24.07 -0.72 21.60
N ALA A 95 -23.13 -0.45 22.52
CA ALA A 95 -22.38 0.80 22.56
C ALA A 95 -21.46 0.95 21.34
N TYR A 96 -20.71 -0.10 21.00
CA TYR A 96 -19.83 -0.08 19.83
C TYR A 96 -20.61 0.08 18.52
N GLN A 97 -21.73 -0.62 18.36
CA GLN A 97 -22.58 -0.47 17.17
C GLN A 97 -23.23 0.92 17.11
N ALA A 98 -23.61 1.51 18.24
CA ALA A 98 -24.12 2.88 18.29
C ALA A 98 -23.05 3.89 17.83
N ALA A 99 -21.82 3.74 18.31
CA ALA A 99 -20.71 4.59 17.92
C ALA A 99 -20.34 4.45 16.44
N THR A 100 -20.12 3.23 15.98
CA THR A 100 -19.56 2.98 14.64
C THR A 100 -20.60 2.98 13.51
N ARG A 101 -21.89 2.77 13.81
CA ARG A 101 -22.97 2.80 12.81
C ARG A 101 -23.87 4.02 12.88
N ARG A 102 -23.88 4.76 14.00
CA ARG A 102 -24.75 5.94 14.20
C ARG A 102 -24.03 7.19 14.70
N GLY A 103 -22.72 7.12 14.96
CA GLY A 103 -21.96 8.27 15.46
C GLY A 103 -22.29 8.65 16.89
N THR A 104 -22.81 7.73 17.71
CA THR A 104 -23.06 7.98 19.14
C THR A 104 -21.78 7.72 19.93
N TRP A 105 -21.05 8.78 20.26
CA TRP A 105 -19.76 8.67 20.94
C TRP A 105 -19.92 8.18 22.38
N PRO A 106 -19.04 7.29 22.87
CA PRO A 106 -19.00 6.95 24.29
C PRO A 106 -18.52 8.16 25.11
N ALA A 107 -18.82 8.13 26.41
CA ALA A 107 -18.37 9.14 27.34
C ALA A 107 -16.83 9.24 27.33
N PRO A 108 -16.23 10.44 27.49
CA PRO A 108 -14.78 10.61 27.45
C PRO A 108 -14.00 9.73 28.45
N GLU A 109 -14.64 9.42 29.58
CA GLU A 109 -14.17 8.55 30.67
C GLU A 109 -14.38 7.04 30.44
N SER A 110 -15.02 6.63 29.34
CA SER A 110 -15.10 5.20 28.99
C SER A 110 -13.70 4.62 28.71
N PRO A 111 -13.44 3.35 29.06
CA PRO A 111 -12.21 2.66 28.71
C PRO A 111 -11.98 2.77 27.19
N GLY A 112 -10.81 3.24 26.79
CA GLY A 112 -10.43 3.43 25.39
C GLY A 112 -9.41 2.39 24.94
N LEU A 113 -8.90 2.58 23.73
CA LEU A 113 -7.76 1.81 23.26
C LEU A 113 -6.52 2.21 24.08
N GLU A 114 -5.80 1.22 24.61
CA GLU A 114 -4.54 1.44 25.34
C GLU A 114 -3.35 1.23 24.40
N LEU A 115 -2.44 2.20 24.39
CA LEU A 115 -1.17 2.14 23.66
C LEU A 115 -0.01 2.12 24.66
N ALA A 116 1.02 1.37 24.35
CA ALA A 116 2.27 1.31 25.12
C ALA A 116 3.08 2.61 25.00
N ARG A 117 3.14 3.22 23.81
CA ARG A 117 3.92 4.46 23.56
C ARG A 117 3.13 5.48 22.72
N PRO A 118 1.97 5.96 23.18
CA PRO A 118 1.12 6.88 22.43
C PRO A 118 1.82 8.21 22.05
N GLY A 119 2.80 8.65 22.84
CA GLY A 119 3.59 9.86 22.56
C GLY A 119 4.60 9.72 21.42
N GLU A 120 4.87 8.50 20.96
CA GLU A 120 5.78 8.24 19.83
C GLU A 120 5.04 8.04 18.50
N LEU A 121 3.71 8.18 18.49
CA LEU A 121 2.94 8.19 17.24
C LEU A 121 3.29 9.41 16.40
N ARG A 122 3.38 9.22 15.08
CA ARG A 122 3.48 10.31 14.11
C ARG A 122 2.31 10.26 13.16
N LEU A 123 1.77 11.43 12.84
CA LEU A 123 0.78 11.61 11.80
C LEU A 123 1.43 12.35 10.64
N LEU A 124 1.51 11.70 9.49
CA LEU A 124 2.11 12.25 8.28
C LEU A 124 1.03 12.41 7.22
N LEU A 125 1.11 13.47 6.43
CA LEU A 125 0.32 13.61 5.21
C LEU A 125 1.28 13.53 4.02
N THR A 126 1.35 12.35 3.41
CA THR A 126 2.39 12.03 2.43
C THR A 126 1.90 12.32 1.02
N GLU A 127 2.68 13.08 0.25
CA GLU A 127 2.42 13.33 -1.16
C GLU A 127 2.69 12.07 -1.99
N THR A 128 1.75 11.73 -2.86
CA THR A 128 1.89 10.61 -3.81
C THR A 128 1.42 11.07 -5.19
N PRO A 129 1.73 10.30 -6.25
CA PRO A 129 1.16 10.60 -7.56
C PRO A 129 -0.35 10.41 -7.62
N ALA A 130 -0.95 9.74 -6.63
CA ALA A 130 -2.38 9.64 -6.48
C ALA A 130 -2.95 10.64 -5.45
N GLY A 131 -2.32 11.81 -5.28
CA GLY A 131 -2.71 12.79 -4.26
C GLY A 131 -2.16 12.41 -2.87
N ARG A 132 -2.48 13.22 -1.87
CA ARG A 132 -1.97 13.03 -0.50
C ARG A 132 -2.71 11.90 0.22
N VAL A 133 -1.97 11.12 1.00
CA VAL A 133 -2.52 10.05 1.85
C VAL A 133 -2.05 10.21 3.30
N PRO A 134 -2.96 10.14 4.29
CA PRO A 134 -2.60 10.15 5.70
C PRO A 134 -1.92 8.85 6.12
N ILE A 135 -0.90 8.96 6.96
CA ILE A 135 -0.14 7.82 7.50
C ILE A 135 -0.01 8.00 9.02
N ILE A 136 -0.45 6.99 9.77
CA ILE A 136 -0.22 6.87 11.21
C ILE A 136 0.98 5.92 11.40
N LEU A 137 2.11 6.47 11.82
CA LEU A 137 3.32 5.70 12.13
C LEU A 137 3.38 5.39 13.62
N ALA A 138 3.37 4.10 13.96
CA ALA A 138 3.58 3.59 15.30
C ALA A 138 5.04 3.16 15.49
N ALA A 139 5.70 3.76 16.49
CA ALA A 139 7.08 3.43 16.83
C ALA A 139 7.22 2.06 17.51
N ALA A 140 6.22 1.64 18.29
CA ALA A 140 6.18 0.34 18.96
C ALA A 140 5.32 -0.67 18.18
N ARG A 141 5.70 -1.95 18.22
CA ARG A 141 4.97 -3.04 17.56
C ARG A 141 3.59 -3.24 18.19
N GLU A 142 3.51 -3.15 19.50
CA GLU A 142 2.29 -3.29 20.28
C GLU A 142 1.26 -2.24 19.88
N ASP A 143 1.71 -0.99 19.70
CA ASP A 143 0.86 0.12 19.27
C ASP A 143 0.37 -0.06 17.82
N PHE A 144 1.25 -0.51 16.93
CA PHE A 144 0.87 -0.86 15.57
C PHE A 144 -0.25 -1.92 15.56
N VAL A 145 -0.06 -3.02 16.32
CA VAL A 145 -1.06 -4.10 16.41
C VAL A 145 -2.37 -3.61 17.02
N ALA A 146 -2.31 -2.78 18.06
CA ALA A 146 -3.48 -2.21 18.71
C ALA A 146 -4.28 -1.31 17.75
N LEU A 147 -3.60 -0.44 17.00
CA LEU A 147 -4.20 0.43 15.99
C LEU A 147 -4.83 -0.36 14.84
N VAL A 148 -4.14 -1.39 14.32
CA VAL A 148 -4.69 -2.26 13.25
C VAL A 148 -5.93 -3.00 13.75
N ARG A 149 -5.91 -3.53 14.97
CA ARG A 149 -7.10 -4.18 15.56
C ARG A 149 -8.28 -3.22 15.68
N ALA A 150 -8.04 -2.02 16.21
CA ALA A 150 -9.09 -1.02 16.37
C ALA A 150 -9.67 -0.57 15.02
N LEU A 151 -8.79 -0.19 14.08
CA LEU A 151 -9.20 0.54 12.88
C LEU A 151 -9.53 -0.37 11.68
N ALA A 152 -8.96 -1.58 11.60
CA ALA A 152 -9.22 -2.53 10.52
C ALA A 152 -10.04 -3.76 10.97
N HIS A 153 -9.97 -4.13 12.25
CA HIS A 153 -10.64 -5.32 12.78
C HIS A 153 -11.70 -5.03 13.85
N ARG A 154 -12.24 -3.81 13.86
CA ARG A 154 -13.38 -3.41 14.69
C ARG A 154 -13.16 -3.64 16.19
N ASN A 155 -11.95 -3.38 16.66
CA ASN A 155 -11.52 -3.57 18.05
C ASN A 155 -11.55 -5.04 18.55
N GLU A 156 -11.71 -6.01 17.66
CA GLU A 156 -11.63 -7.43 18.03
C GLU A 156 -10.16 -7.85 18.24
N PRO A 157 -9.87 -8.82 19.13
CA PRO A 157 -8.53 -9.30 19.44
C PRO A 157 -7.99 -10.25 18.34
N ARG A 158 -8.08 -9.83 17.08
CA ARG A 158 -7.57 -10.58 15.93
C ARG A 158 -6.05 -10.74 16.03
N GLN A 159 -5.55 -11.93 15.72
CA GLN A 159 -4.12 -12.15 15.59
C GLN A 159 -3.61 -11.36 14.37
N ILE A 160 -2.60 -10.52 14.59
CA ILE A 160 -1.87 -9.82 13.53
C ILE A 160 -0.51 -10.50 13.42
N LEU A 161 -0.19 -11.04 12.24
CA LEU A 161 1.05 -11.78 12.03
C LEU A 161 2.26 -10.84 12.14
N ASP A 162 3.38 -11.35 12.63
CA ASP A 162 4.63 -10.58 12.79
C ASP A 162 5.21 -10.11 11.46
N SER A 163 4.89 -10.79 10.35
CA SER A 163 5.25 -10.35 8.99
C SER A 163 4.49 -9.10 8.52
N VAL A 164 3.32 -8.80 9.10
CA VAL A 164 2.50 -7.64 8.70
C VAL A 164 3.11 -6.37 9.29
N GLY A 165 3.73 -5.54 8.45
CA GLY A 165 4.35 -4.27 8.87
C GLY A 165 3.50 -3.02 8.63
N ALA A 166 2.49 -3.10 7.76
CA ALA A 166 1.61 -1.99 7.42
C ALA A 166 0.20 -2.49 7.05
N THR A 167 -0.76 -1.58 7.01
CA THR A 167 -2.13 -1.86 6.55
C THR A 167 -2.75 -0.58 5.98
N ILE A 168 -3.21 -0.64 4.73
CA ILE A 168 -4.12 0.37 4.17
C ILE A 168 -5.53 0.10 4.71
N ILE A 169 -6.10 1.10 5.38
CA ILE A 169 -7.48 1.10 5.84
C ILE A 169 -8.30 1.88 4.83
N GLY A 170 -9.29 1.24 4.22
CA GLY A 170 -10.21 1.86 3.28
C GLY A 170 -11.67 1.68 3.70
N GLY A 171 -12.53 2.62 3.31
CA GLY A 171 -13.96 2.58 3.64
C GLY A 171 -14.23 2.88 5.11
N PHE A 172 -13.31 3.57 5.79
CA PHE A 172 -13.44 3.89 7.20
C PHE A 172 -14.48 4.99 7.40
N ASN A 173 -15.61 4.68 8.03
CA ASN A 173 -16.63 5.67 8.34
C ASN A 173 -16.12 6.66 9.41
N ASN A 174 -15.72 7.85 8.98
CA ASN A 174 -15.25 8.91 9.85
C ASN A 174 -16.43 9.75 10.36
N TRP A 175 -16.87 9.47 11.59
CA TRP A 175 -17.99 10.17 12.23
C TRP A 175 -17.69 11.62 12.60
N ASP A 176 -16.42 12.03 12.74
CA ASP A 176 -16.07 13.45 12.90
C ASP A 176 -16.32 14.24 11.61
N ARG A 177 -16.04 13.64 10.44
CA ARG A 177 -16.40 14.24 9.14
C ARG A 177 -17.91 14.33 8.96
N VAL A 178 -18.66 13.29 9.32
CA VAL A 178 -20.14 13.33 9.32
C VAL A 178 -20.66 14.45 10.23
N ALA A 179 -20.09 14.58 11.43
CA ALA A 179 -20.46 15.65 12.36
C ALA A 179 -20.13 17.04 11.81
N SER A 180 -19.02 17.19 11.08
CA SER A 180 -18.65 18.44 10.41
C SER A 180 -19.63 18.80 9.29
N LEU A 181 -19.96 17.85 8.42
CA LEU A 181 -20.98 18.04 7.37
C LEU A 181 -22.32 18.46 7.96
N ARG A 182 -22.71 17.87 9.10
CA ARG A 182 -23.92 18.25 9.81
C ARG A 182 -23.86 19.69 10.31
N ARG A 183 -22.78 20.09 10.98
CA ARG A 183 -22.59 21.46 11.47
C ARG A 183 -22.64 22.47 10.34
N ASP A 184 -21.96 22.20 9.22
CA ASP A 184 -21.93 23.08 8.06
C ASP A 184 -23.35 23.27 7.48
N TRP A 185 -24.09 22.17 7.33
CA TRP A 185 -25.48 22.22 6.86
C TRP A 185 -26.40 22.99 7.82
N GLU A 186 -26.35 22.70 9.12
CA GLU A 186 -27.15 23.41 10.14
C GLU A 186 -26.82 24.91 10.16
N SER A 187 -25.55 25.29 9.98
CA SER A 187 -25.11 26.69 9.94
C SER A 187 -25.51 27.43 8.66
N SER A 188 -25.71 26.71 7.55
CA SER A 188 -26.10 27.31 6.27
C SER A 188 -27.54 27.82 6.22
N GLY A 189 -28.36 27.49 7.23
CA GLY A 189 -29.80 27.82 7.26
C GLY A 189 -30.63 27.05 6.23
N ALA A 190 -30.08 25.97 5.67
CA ALA A 190 -30.80 25.12 4.72
C ALA A 190 -32.07 24.54 5.37
N PRO A 191 -33.22 24.54 4.65
CA PRO A 191 -34.47 24.04 5.20
C PRO A 191 -34.47 22.51 5.32
N GLY A 192 -35.23 21.98 6.28
CA GLY A 192 -35.46 20.54 6.48
C GLY A 192 -34.84 19.99 7.76
N GLU A 193 -34.77 18.66 7.85
CA GLU A 193 -34.13 17.95 8.96
C GLU A 193 -32.88 17.19 8.45
N TRP A 194 -31.83 17.14 9.26
CA TRP A 194 -30.60 16.41 8.94
C TRP A 194 -30.86 14.96 8.49
N ALA A 195 -31.83 14.29 9.10
CA ALA A 195 -32.21 12.91 8.76
C ALA A 195 -32.61 12.74 7.29
N ALA A 196 -33.20 13.78 6.67
CA ALA A 196 -33.60 13.76 5.27
C ALA A 196 -32.41 13.86 4.29
N ARG A 197 -31.25 14.38 4.74
CA ARG A 197 -30.02 14.51 3.93
C ARG A 197 -29.16 13.25 3.95
N TRP A 198 -29.32 12.41 4.97
CA TRP A 198 -28.52 11.19 5.12
C TRP A 198 -28.53 10.24 3.90
N PRO A 199 -29.68 9.98 3.23
CA PRO A 199 -29.70 9.14 2.03
C PRO A 199 -28.86 9.68 0.86
N GLU A 200 -28.64 10.99 0.77
CA GLU A 200 -27.78 11.60 -0.25
C GLU A 200 -26.31 11.39 0.10
N ILE A 201 -25.94 11.61 1.36
CA ILE A 201 -24.57 11.42 1.87
C ILE A 201 -24.12 9.96 1.69
N VAL A 202 -25.00 9.00 2.00
CA VAL A 202 -24.67 7.57 1.88
C VAL A 202 -24.37 7.16 0.43
N ARG A 203 -24.94 7.84 -0.58
CA ARG A 203 -24.67 7.60 -2.01
C ARG A 203 -23.30 8.11 -2.46
N GLU A 204 -22.66 8.98 -1.68
CA GLU A 204 -21.34 9.53 -1.96
C GLU A 204 -20.36 9.16 -0.83
N PRO A 205 -19.87 7.90 -0.79
CA PRO A 205 -19.00 7.44 0.29
C PRO A 205 -17.80 8.35 0.57
N GLY A 206 -17.23 8.99 -0.46
CA GLY A 206 -16.10 9.92 -0.30
C GLY A 206 -16.37 11.08 0.67
N LEU A 207 -17.63 11.44 0.95
CA LEU A 207 -18.00 12.48 1.90
C LEU A 207 -17.72 12.09 3.36
N TYR A 208 -17.74 10.79 3.70
CA TYR A 208 -17.63 10.31 5.09
C TYR A 208 -16.69 9.13 5.27
N GLN A 209 -16.28 8.46 4.19
CA GLN A 209 -15.32 7.38 4.23
C GLN A 209 -13.93 7.89 3.95
N ASP A 210 -12.99 7.40 4.75
CA ASP A 210 -11.59 7.74 4.67
C ASP A 210 -10.78 6.55 4.16
N ARG A 211 -9.62 6.88 3.58
CA ARG A 211 -8.53 5.92 3.34
C ARG A 211 -7.24 6.47 3.92
N PHE A 212 -6.52 5.64 4.68
CA PHE A 212 -5.26 6.02 5.30
C PHE A 212 -4.42 4.78 5.61
N ILE A 213 -3.13 4.97 5.90
CA ILE A 213 -2.17 3.88 6.16
C ILE A 213 -1.84 3.86 7.65
N VAL A 214 -1.81 2.67 8.25
CA VAL A 214 -1.16 2.44 9.55
C VAL A 214 0.15 1.71 9.30
N LEU A 215 1.24 2.23 9.83
CA LEU A 215 2.60 1.78 9.54
C LEU A 215 3.36 1.48 10.83
N GLY A 216 3.99 0.30 10.92
CA GLY A 216 4.90 -0.05 12.01
C GLY A 216 6.35 0.34 11.69
N SER A 217 7.15 0.59 12.71
CA SER A 217 8.57 0.99 12.57
C SER A 217 9.57 -0.17 12.42
N GLY A 218 9.10 -1.43 12.54
CA GLY A 218 9.96 -2.61 12.57
C GLY A 218 10.76 -2.85 11.28
N PRO A 219 11.76 -3.77 11.32
CA PRO A 219 12.60 -4.09 10.17
C PRO A 219 11.77 -4.52 8.96
N TYR A 220 12.12 -4.04 7.77
CA TYR A 220 11.42 -4.40 6.55
C TYR A 220 11.63 -5.88 6.22
N SER A 221 10.55 -6.57 5.86
CA SER A 221 10.54 -8.03 5.63
C SER A 221 11.08 -8.88 6.78
N GLY A 222 11.15 -8.34 8.01
CA GLY A 222 11.72 -9.03 9.17
C GLY A 222 13.25 -9.22 9.12
N VAL A 223 13.94 -8.60 8.17
CA VAL A 223 15.39 -8.75 7.94
C VAL A 223 16.19 -7.95 8.95
N ALA A 224 17.24 -8.52 9.51
CA ALA A 224 18.12 -7.83 10.46
C ALA A 224 19.03 -6.82 9.75
N ALA A 225 19.42 -5.74 10.46
CA ALA A 225 20.27 -4.69 9.90
C ALA A 225 21.62 -5.22 9.37
N ALA A 226 22.18 -6.22 10.05
CA ALA A 226 23.43 -6.85 9.64
C ALA A 226 23.33 -7.58 8.28
N GLU A 227 22.16 -8.11 7.92
CA GLU A 227 21.95 -8.84 6.66
C GLU A 227 21.94 -7.92 5.44
N VAL A 228 21.61 -6.63 5.64
CA VAL A 228 21.68 -5.59 4.61
C VAL A 228 22.95 -4.72 4.73
N GLY A 229 23.82 -5.03 5.70
CA GLY A 229 25.09 -4.33 5.92
C GLY A 229 24.96 -2.93 6.52
N LEU A 230 23.88 -2.65 7.26
CA LEU A 230 23.60 -1.34 7.86
C LEU A 230 23.57 -1.39 9.39
N GLY A 231 23.67 -0.23 10.04
CA GLY A 231 23.40 -0.10 11.47
C GLY A 231 21.91 -0.11 11.78
N GLU A 232 21.52 -0.53 12.99
CA GLU A 232 20.10 -0.66 13.41
C GLU A 232 19.27 0.62 13.20
N ASP A 233 19.82 1.79 13.55
CA ASP A 233 19.12 3.07 13.38
C ASP A 233 18.96 3.46 11.90
N GLU A 234 19.96 3.15 11.08
CA GLU A 234 19.90 3.38 9.64
C GLU A 234 18.90 2.44 8.99
N TRP A 235 18.96 1.15 9.32
CA TRP A 235 18.03 0.16 8.80
C TRP A 235 16.59 0.42 9.23
N ARG A 236 16.35 0.89 10.46
CA ARG A 236 15.02 1.32 10.89
C ARG A 236 14.49 2.46 10.03
N ARG A 237 15.30 3.48 9.74
CA ARG A 237 14.92 4.61 8.87
C ARG A 237 14.63 4.15 7.45
N SER A 238 15.52 3.33 6.87
CA SER A 238 15.32 2.74 5.55
C SER A 238 14.07 1.87 5.52
N SER A 239 13.82 1.04 6.54
CA SER A 239 12.64 0.17 6.63
C SER A 239 11.33 0.95 6.63
N ILE A 240 11.28 2.06 7.36
CA ILE A 240 10.12 2.97 7.34
C ILE A 240 9.95 3.58 5.95
N ALA A 241 11.02 4.05 5.32
CA ALA A 241 10.97 4.65 3.99
C ALA A 241 10.50 3.64 2.92
N ILE A 242 11.07 2.43 2.91
CA ILE A 242 10.66 1.34 2.00
C ILE A 242 9.18 1.05 2.18
N ARG A 243 8.76 0.79 3.42
CA ARG A 243 7.37 0.42 3.72
C ARG A 243 6.38 1.53 3.36
N MET A 244 6.72 2.77 3.66
CA MET A 244 5.86 3.92 3.37
C MET A 244 5.65 4.07 1.87
N GLU A 245 6.74 4.07 1.08
CA GLU A 245 6.62 4.22 -0.37
C GLU A 245 5.99 2.97 -1.02
N HIS A 246 6.24 1.77 -0.48
CA HIS A 246 5.58 0.54 -0.90
C HIS A 246 4.04 0.64 -0.76
N GLU A 247 3.53 1.07 0.41
CA GLU A 247 2.10 1.27 0.62
C GLU A 247 1.54 2.45 -0.20
N CYS A 248 2.31 3.53 -0.38
CA CYS A 248 1.92 4.62 -1.27
C CYS A 248 1.82 4.18 -2.74
N THR A 249 2.66 3.23 -3.16
CA THR A 249 2.61 2.63 -4.50
C THR A 249 1.34 1.80 -4.66
N HIS A 250 0.99 1.00 -3.65
CA HIS A 250 -0.28 0.27 -3.63
C HIS A 250 -1.51 1.18 -3.62
N TYR A 251 -1.47 2.28 -2.86
CA TYR A 251 -2.49 3.33 -2.90
C TYR A 251 -2.63 3.90 -4.31
N PHE A 252 -1.51 4.19 -4.98
CA PHE A 252 -1.49 4.66 -6.36
C PHE A 252 -2.09 3.64 -7.33
N THR A 253 -1.64 2.39 -7.33
CA THR A 253 -2.14 1.37 -8.28
C THR A 253 -3.63 1.11 -8.06
N HIS A 254 -4.11 1.15 -6.81
CA HIS A 254 -5.54 1.06 -6.53
C HIS A 254 -6.32 2.20 -7.18
N ARG A 255 -5.87 3.46 -7.01
CA ARG A 255 -6.56 4.65 -7.54
C ARG A 255 -6.46 4.77 -9.06
N ALA A 256 -5.28 4.58 -9.63
CA ALA A 256 -4.99 4.81 -11.04
C ALA A 256 -5.31 3.60 -11.92
N LEU A 257 -5.13 2.38 -11.41
CA LEU A 257 -5.22 1.13 -12.19
C LEU A 257 -6.31 0.17 -11.69
N GLY A 258 -6.98 0.49 -10.59
CA GLY A 258 -8.08 -0.32 -10.06
C GLY A 258 -7.67 -1.62 -9.39
N SER A 259 -6.39 -1.83 -9.09
CA SER A 259 -5.90 -3.05 -8.46
C SER A 259 -4.80 -2.79 -7.43
N MET A 260 -4.80 -3.64 -6.42
CA MET A 260 -3.80 -3.73 -5.37
C MET A 260 -3.91 -5.15 -4.81
N ARG A 261 -3.11 -6.07 -5.34
CA ARG A 261 -3.17 -7.50 -5.00
C ARG A 261 -1.86 -7.93 -4.34
N ASN A 262 -1.95 -8.89 -3.43
CA ASN A 262 -0.78 -9.55 -2.87
C ASN A 262 -0.27 -10.62 -3.88
N ARG A 263 0.28 -10.16 -5.00
CA ARG A 263 0.83 -10.98 -6.10
C ARG A 263 2.18 -10.41 -6.51
N ILE A 264 3.09 -11.28 -6.95
CA ILE A 264 4.48 -10.89 -7.15
C ILE A 264 4.66 -9.72 -8.14
N ALA A 265 3.81 -9.59 -9.17
CA ALA A 265 3.88 -8.49 -10.11
C ALA A 265 3.65 -7.12 -9.43
N ASP A 266 2.59 -7.01 -8.62
CA ASP A 266 2.26 -5.82 -7.84
C ASP A 266 3.36 -5.52 -6.81
N GLU A 267 3.82 -6.55 -6.11
CA GLU A 267 4.81 -6.46 -5.03
C GLU A 267 6.20 -6.05 -5.54
N LEU A 268 6.62 -6.56 -6.71
CA LEU A 268 7.87 -6.14 -7.36
C LEU A 268 7.89 -4.64 -7.65
N ILE A 269 6.77 -4.08 -8.09
CA ILE A 269 6.65 -2.65 -8.36
C ILE A 269 6.72 -1.86 -7.05
N ALA A 270 5.95 -2.27 -6.04
CA ALA A 270 5.92 -1.61 -4.74
C ALA A 270 7.27 -1.67 -4.00
N ASP A 271 7.94 -2.83 -4.00
CA ASP A 271 9.29 -3.01 -3.46
C ASP A 271 10.32 -2.18 -4.23
N ALA A 272 10.21 -2.09 -5.56
CA ALA A 272 11.10 -1.26 -6.36
C ALA A 272 11.01 0.22 -5.97
N MET A 273 9.80 0.76 -5.89
CA MET A 273 9.59 2.13 -5.44
C MET A 273 10.10 2.33 -4.01
N GLY A 274 9.82 1.39 -3.11
CA GLY A 274 10.28 1.39 -1.72
C GLY A 274 11.80 1.42 -1.57
N ILE A 275 12.50 0.51 -2.24
CA ILE A 275 13.97 0.41 -2.17
C ILE A 275 14.62 1.68 -2.74
N VAL A 276 14.13 2.18 -3.87
CA VAL A 276 14.63 3.42 -4.47
C VAL A 276 14.41 4.62 -3.54
N ALA A 277 13.23 4.74 -2.92
CA ALA A 277 12.95 5.83 -1.98
C ALA A 277 13.87 5.80 -0.75
N ALA A 278 14.25 4.61 -0.28
CA ALA A 278 15.10 4.47 0.90
C ALA A 278 16.60 4.62 0.63
N THR A 279 17.07 4.24 -0.55
CA THR A 279 18.51 4.14 -0.85
C THR A 279 18.97 5.05 -1.99
N GLY A 280 18.04 5.64 -2.73
CA GLY A 280 18.29 6.52 -3.87
C GLY A 280 18.46 5.79 -5.21
N SER A 281 18.58 4.47 -5.21
CA SER A 281 18.70 3.62 -6.41
C SER A 281 18.18 2.21 -6.10
N PHE A 282 17.68 1.48 -7.08
CA PHE A 282 17.22 0.12 -6.85
C PHE A 282 18.38 -0.82 -6.49
N ARG A 283 18.10 -1.80 -5.62
CA ARG A 283 19.05 -2.79 -5.10
C ARG A 283 18.48 -4.20 -5.28
N ALA A 284 18.92 -4.90 -6.32
CA ALA A 284 18.43 -6.24 -6.61
C ALA A 284 18.75 -7.23 -5.48
N ASP A 285 19.91 -7.11 -4.86
CA ASP A 285 20.33 -7.94 -3.73
C ASP A 285 19.41 -7.81 -2.52
N TRP A 286 18.93 -6.59 -2.23
CA TRP A 286 17.93 -6.37 -1.17
C TRP A 286 16.59 -7.01 -1.49
N LEU A 287 16.08 -6.81 -2.71
CA LEU A 287 14.81 -7.43 -3.13
C LEU A 287 14.90 -8.96 -3.03
N LEU A 288 15.98 -9.56 -3.54
CA LEU A 288 16.16 -11.01 -3.50
C LEU A 288 16.22 -11.53 -2.07
N LEU A 289 16.89 -10.82 -1.15
CA LEU A 289 16.89 -11.15 0.28
C LEU A 289 15.49 -11.11 0.90
N PHE A 290 14.70 -10.09 0.60
CA PHE A 290 13.32 -9.96 1.11
C PHE A 290 12.42 -11.09 0.60
N LEU A 291 12.60 -11.48 -0.66
CA LEU A 291 11.82 -12.54 -1.29
C LEU A 291 12.27 -13.95 -0.90
N GLY A 292 13.46 -14.12 -0.30
CA GLY A 292 14.02 -15.43 0.05
C GLY A 292 14.80 -16.11 -1.08
N LEU A 293 15.36 -15.31 -2.00
CA LEU A 293 16.10 -15.74 -3.19
C LEU A 293 17.57 -15.28 -3.18
N GLU A 294 18.08 -14.82 -2.03
CA GLU A 294 19.46 -14.34 -1.87
C GLU A 294 20.54 -15.41 -2.16
N ARG A 295 20.18 -16.71 -2.05
CA ARG A 295 21.05 -17.85 -2.37
C ARG A 295 20.55 -18.65 -3.58
N TYR A 296 19.82 -18.01 -4.49
CA TYR A 296 19.30 -18.66 -5.70
C TYR A 296 20.38 -19.53 -6.39
N PRO A 297 20.08 -20.79 -6.78
CA PRO A 297 18.75 -21.38 -6.96
C PRO A 297 18.05 -21.89 -5.68
N GLU A 298 18.68 -21.77 -4.51
CA GLU A 298 18.02 -22.12 -3.25
C GLU A 298 16.99 -21.07 -2.86
N PHE A 299 15.80 -21.53 -2.49
CA PHE A 299 14.75 -20.71 -1.91
C PHE A 299 14.76 -20.85 -0.38
N ARG A 300 14.84 -19.73 0.34
CA ARG A 300 14.79 -19.70 1.81
C ARG A 300 13.34 -19.76 2.30
N PRO A 301 12.97 -20.77 3.12
CA PRO A 301 11.65 -20.82 3.72
C PRO A 301 11.32 -19.58 4.56
N GLY A 302 10.09 -19.10 4.47
CA GLY A 302 9.62 -17.88 5.10
C GLY A 302 10.06 -16.58 4.39
N GLY A 303 10.65 -16.66 3.20
CA GLY A 303 10.81 -15.49 2.32
C GLY A 303 9.46 -15.00 1.77
N ARG A 304 9.32 -13.69 1.51
CA ARG A 304 8.02 -13.09 1.13
C ARG A 304 7.40 -13.69 -0.14
N LEU A 305 8.19 -14.29 -1.04
CA LEU A 305 7.64 -14.95 -2.22
C LEU A 305 6.67 -16.10 -1.88
N GLU A 306 6.79 -16.71 -0.69
CA GLU A 306 5.81 -17.69 -0.19
C GLU A 306 4.39 -17.11 -0.07
N GLU A 307 4.28 -15.84 0.32
CA GLU A 307 3.00 -15.13 0.47
C GLU A 307 2.43 -14.74 -0.91
N TYR A 308 3.30 -14.51 -1.89
CA TYR A 308 2.92 -13.96 -3.21
C TYR A 308 2.70 -15.01 -4.31
N ARG A 309 3.09 -16.27 -4.07
CA ARG A 309 2.94 -17.38 -5.04
C ARG A 309 1.49 -17.74 -5.36
N GLY A 310 0.52 -17.20 -4.61
CA GLY A 310 -0.88 -17.61 -4.71
C GLY A 310 -1.04 -19.11 -4.43
N ASN A 311 -1.53 -19.85 -5.42
CA ASN A 311 -1.81 -21.29 -5.28
C ASN A 311 -0.69 -22.20 -5.80
N LEU A 312 0.39 -21.65 -6.39
CA LEU A 312 1.49 -22.45 -6.93
C LEU A 312 2.13 -23.28 -5.83
N ALA A 313 2.23 -24.60 -6.01
CA ALA A 313 2.78 -25.48 -4.99
C ALA A 313 4.25 -25.15 -4.68
N LEU A 314 4.59 -24.99 -3.39
CA LEU A 314 5.98 -24.78 -2.97
C LEU A 314 6.85 -25.96 -3.37
N GLY A 315 8.00 -25.67 -3.99
CA GLY A 315 8.91 -26.67 -4.55
C GLY A 315 8.40 -27.35 -5.84
N GLY A 316 7.19 -27.03 -6.30
CA GLY A 316 6.67 -27.48 -7.59
C GLY A 316 7.43 -26.85 -8.76
N GLY A 317 7.31 -27.45 -9.95
CA GLY A 317 8.04 -26.98 -11.12
C GLY A 317 7.68 -25.56 -11.54
N SER A 318 6.38 -25.21 -11.60
CA SER A 318 5.91 -23.83 -11.82
C SER A 318 6.47 -22.83 -10.80
N PHE A 319 6.58 -23.21 -9.52
CA PHE A 319 7.16 -22.33 -8.50
C PHE A 319 8.66 -22.11 -8.71
N ARG A 320 9.41 -23.15 -9.11
CA ARG A 320 10.83 -23.00 -9.49
C ARG A 320 10.99 -22.06 -10.68
N ILE A 321 10.21 -22.25 -11.74
CA ILE A 321 10.23 -21.38 -12.92
C ILE A 321 9.85 -19.93 -12.56
N LEU A 322 8.91 -19.75 -11.63
CA LEU A 322 8.59 -18.42 -11.12
C LEU A 322 9.79 -17.80 -10.38
N CYS A 323 10.54 -18.56 -9.58
CA CYS A 323 11.76 -18.07 -8.94
C CYS A 323 12.77 -17.57 -9.98
N ASP A 324 13.00 -18.33 -11.05
CA ASP A 324 13.89 -17.95 -12.15
C ASP A 324 13.45 -16.62 -12.79
N ALA A 325 12.16 -16.46 -13.05
CA ALA A 325 11.59 -15.23 -13.60
C ALA A 325 11.73 -14.04 -12.63
N VAL A 326 11.50 -14.24 -11.34
CA VAL A 326 11.64 -13.19 -10.30
C VAL A 326 13.09 -12.74 -10.17
N VAL A 327 14.06 -13.65 -10.24
CA VAL A 327 15.49 -13.29 -10.25
C VAL A 327 15.83 -12.43 -11.46
N ARG A 328 15.33 -12.79 -12.65
CA ARG A 328 15.49 -11.95 -13.85
C ARG A 328 14.84 -10.57 -13.66
N CYS A 329 13.62 -10.52 -13.09
CA CYS A 329 12.93 -9.26 -12.79
C CYS A 329 13.76 -8.36 -11.88
N ALA A 330 14.37 -8.91 -10.82
CA ALA A 330 15.19 -8.13 -9.89
C ALA A 330 16.36 -7.44 -10.60
N TYR A 331 17.12 -8.17 -11.42
CA TYR A 331 18.23 -7.58 -12.17
C TYR A 331 17.78 -6.64 -13.28
N ASN A 332 16.66 -6.92 -13.94
CA ASN A 332 16.10 -6.04 -14.95
C ASN A 332 15.55 -4.74 -14.35
N LEU A 333 14.94 -4.77 -13.17
CA LEU A 333 14.55 -3.57 -12.41
C LEU A 333 15.77 -2.71 -12.09
N GLU A 334 16.87 -3.33 -11.66
CA GLU A 334 18.12 -2.62 -11.39
C GLU A 334 18.72 -1.98 -12.66
N ALA A 335 18.66 -2.68 -13.79
CA ALA A 335 19.07 -2.12 -15.08
C ALA A 335 18.18 -0.95 -15.52
N ILE A 336 16.86 -1.07 -15.36
CA ILE A 336 15.88 -0.02 -15.68
C ILE A 336 16.11 1.22 -14.80
N ASP A 337 16.32 1.05 -13.50
CA ASP A 337 16.57 2.15 -12.56
C ASP A 337 17.84 2.94 -12.94
N ARG A 338 18.93 2.25 -13.32
CA ARG A 338 20.18 2.90 -13.76
C ARG A 338 20.06 3.78 -15.00
N LEU A 339 19.03 3.57 -15.83
CA LEU A 339 18.79 4.38 -17.03
C LEU A 339 18.08 5.69 -16.72
N ARG A 340 17.58 5.87 -15.50
CA ARG A 340 16.79 7.03 -15.12
C ARG A 340 17.63 8.01 -14.31
N PRO A 341 17.41 9.32 -14.46
CA PRO A 341 17.85 10.29 -13.47
C PRO A 341 17.25 9.93 -12.10
N PRO A 342 17.96 10.18 -10.98
CA PRO A 342 17.40 9.93 -9.65
C PRO A 342 16.13 10.78 -9.41
N TRP A 343 14.96 10.18 -9.60
CA TRP A 343 13.68 10.89 -9.41
C TRP A 343 13.44 11.27 -7.94
N THR A 344 14.13 10.63 -7.00
CA THR A 344 14.14 10.99 -5.57
C THR A 344 14.69 12.39 -5.28
N ARG A 345 15.33 13.05 -6.27
CA ARG A 345 15.94 14.38 -6.13
C ARG A 345 15.38 15.43 -7.08
N SER A 346 14.31 15.09 -7.83
CA SER A 346 13.73 15.98 -8.85
C SER A 346 12.55 16.81 -8.31
N PRO A 347 12.40 18.09 -8.70
CA PRO A 347 11.15 18.85 -8.52
C PRO A 347 9.94 18.20 -9.20
N GLU A 348 10.15 17.35 -10.21
CA GLU A 348 9.12 16.62 -10.96
C GLU A 348 8.88 15.18 -10.43
N SER A 349 9.45 14.85 -9.26
CA SER A 349 9.51 13.49 -8.69
C SER A 349 8.16 12.74 -8.67
N VAL A 350 7.04 13.44 -8.54
CA VAL A 350 5.71 12.84 -8.47
C VAL A 350 5.25 12.28 -9.82
N ALA A 351 5.47 13.02 -10.92
CA ALA A 351 5.14 12.53 -12.26
C ALA A 351 6.07 11.37 -12.66
N ASP A 352 7.37 11.51 -12.38
CA ASP A 352 8.38 10.47 -12.63
C ASP A 352 8.06 9.14 -11.93
N LYS A 353 7.56 9.21 -10.68
CA LYS A 353 7.06 8.04 -9.93
C LYS A 353 5.89 7.37 -10.64
N ALA A 354 4.87 8.14 -11.03
CA ALA A 354 3.71 7.60 -11.74
C ALA A 354 4.12 6.95 -13.06
N GLU A 355 5.01 7.59 -13.82
CA GLU A 355 5.55 7.01 -15.06
C GLU A 355 6.27 5.68 -14.82
N MET A 356 7.07 5.58 -13.75
CA MET A 356 7.71 4.32 -13.36
C MET A 356 6.68 3.23 -13.15
N ILE A 357 5.73 3.49 -12.25
CA ILE A 357 4.76 2.50 -11.80
C ILE A 357 3.92 2.04 -12.98
N LEU A 358 3.46 2.98 -13.80
CA LEU A 358 2.65 2.68 -14.97
C LEU A 358 3.45 1.97 -16.08
N GLY A 359 4.72 2.31 -16.29
CA GLY A 359 5.60 1.62 -17.24
C GLY A 359 5.87 0.17 -16.83
N LEU A 360 6.18 -0.06 -15.55
CA LEU A 360 6.35 -1.41 -15.01
C LEU A 360 5.04 -2.21 -15.02
N ALA A 361 3.92 -1.57 -14.67
CA ALA A 361 2.59 -2.20 -14.75
C ALA A 361 2.21 -2.59 -16.19
N ALA A 362 2.60 -1.77 -17.17
CA ALA A 362 2.39 -2.06 -18.59
C ALA A 362 3.24 -3.23 -19.09
N LEU A 363 4.48 -3.34 -18.59
CA LEU A 363 5.39 -4.41 -18.94
C LEU A 363 4.92 -5.77 -18.40
N GLY A 364 4.33 -5.78 -17.19
CA GLY A 364 3.87 -6.99 -16.52
C GLY A 364 5.01 -7.92 -16.10
N LEU A 365 4.68 -9.04 -15.45
CA LEU A 365 5.68 -9.98 -14.92
C LEU A 365 6.53 -10.56 -16.05
N GLU A 366 5.90 -11.00 -17.14
CA GLU A 366 6.61 -11.62 -18.25
C GLU A 366 7.51 -10.64 -19.00
N GLY A 367 7.02 -9.43 -19.29
CA GLY A 367 7.83 -8.42 -19.93
C GLY A 367 9.04 -8.06 -19.07
N LEU A 368 8.86 -7.97 -17.75
CA LEU A 368 9.92 -7.61 -16.80
C LEU A 368 10.96 -8.73 -16.63
N ALA A 369 10.56 -9.99 -16.78
CA ALA A 369 11.47 -11.14 -16.74
C ALA A 369 12.19 -11.41 -18.07
N SER A 370 11.76 -10.77 -19.17
CA SER A 370 12.32 -10.99 -20.50
C SER A 370 13.74 -10.41 -20.66
N GLU A 371 14.52 -10.94 -21.61
CA GLU A 371 15.84 -10.37 -21.96
C GLU A 371 15.73 -8.97 -22.58
N ALA A 372 14.56 -8.64 -23.15
CA ALA A 372 14.27 -7.35 -23.75
C ALA A 372 13.60 -6.37 -22.77
N ALA A 373 13.55 -6.66 -21.46
CA ALA A 373 12.80 -5.87 -20.49
C ALA A 373 13.14 -4.37 -20.52
N VAL A 374 14.43 -4.05 -20.63
CA VAL A 374 14.93 -2.67 -20.71
C VAL A 374 14.40 -1.95 -21.97
N ASP A 375 14.54 -2.59 -23.14
CA ASP A 375 14.09 -2.02 -24.41
C ASP A 375 12.57 -1.86 -24.44
N LEU A 376 11.84 -2.86 -23.93
CA LEU A 376 10.39 -2.80 -23.80
C LEU A 376 9.96 -1.66 -22.88
N TYR A 377 10.63 -1.48 -21.73
CA TYR A 377 10.34 -0.39 -20.81
C TYR A 377 10.54 0.98 -21.48
N GLN A 378 11.65 1.20 -22.19
CA GLN A 378 11.88 2.46 -22.92
C GLN A 378 10.80 2.75 -23.98
N GLN A 379 10.28 1.71 -24.63
CA GLN A 379 9.18 1.83 -25.58
C GLN A 379 7.84 2.20 -24.90
N THR A 380 7.63 1.80 -23.64
CA THR A 380 6.43 2.23 -22.88
C THR A 380 6.47 3.72 -22.52
N GLY A 381 7.67 4.28 -22.29
CA GLY A 381 7.86 5.71 -22.03
C GLY A 381 7.71 6.58 -23.28
N SER A 382 8.16 6.08 -24.44
CA SER A 382 8.10 6.82 -25.73
C SER A 382 6.69 6.98 -26.31
N ARG A 383 5.67 6.35 -25.71
CA ARG A 383 4.26 6.41 -26.15
C ARG A 383 3.39 7.37 -25.33
N ARG A 384 3.96 8.10 -24.37
CA ARG A 384 3.26 9.07 -23.54
C ARG A 384 3.30 10.46 -24.14
#